data_AF-A0A2V7VK54-F1
#
_entry.id   AF-A0A2V7VK54-F1
#
_cell.length_a   1.000
_cell.length_b   1.000
_cell.length_c   1.000
_cell.angle_alpha   90.00
_cell.angle_beta   90.00
_cell.angle_gamma   90.00
#
_symmetry.space_group_name_H-M   'P 1'
#
loop_
_entity.id
_entity.type
_entity.pdbx_description
1 polymer ?
#
loop_
_entity_poly.entity_id
_entity_poly.type
_entity_poly.pdbx_seq_one_letter_code
_entity_poly.pdbx_strand_id
1 'polypeptide(L)'
;MQARAPVPGGLLGRGRLLPAARRAGPWRGRPHRLPSRPARRLPPNPWRVPVVTAWAGGPRADALSELDEAGLVDRALDSLARALDVPRPRLEELIESWQFHDWRRDPFSRGAYSYVGVGGLPAQRALARPCAGTLFFAGEATEPEEMGTVAGAIASGQRAARQVQARLANR
;
A
#
# COMPACT_ATOMS: atom_id res chain seq x y z
N MET A 1 11.20 -14.57 -7.07
CA MET A 1 11.36 -13.43 -8.01
C MET A 1 10.29 -12.42 -7.61
N GLN A 2 10.68 -11.37 -6.89
CA GLN A 2 9.79 -10.51 -6.09
C GLN A 2 8.93 -9.58 -6.94
N ALA A 3 7.71 -9.29 -6.47
CA ALA A 3 6.87 -8.28 -7.07
C ALA A 3 7.47 -6.91 -6.78
N ARG A 4 7.43 -6.07 -7.82
CA ARG A 4 7.67 -4.63 -7.79
C ARG A 4 6.50 -3.98 -7.07
N ALA A 5 6.58 -4.00 -5.76
CA ALA A 5 5.53 -3.54 -4.90
C ALA A 5 5.80 -2.11 -4.42
N PRO A 6 4.73 -1.36 -4.11
CA PRO A 6 4.72 0.07 -4.24
C PRO A 6 5.51 0.79 -3.17
N VAL A 7 6.13 1.91 -3.54
CA VAL A 7 6.69 2.89 -2.61
C VAL A 7 5.54 3.45 -1.76
N PRO A 8 5.45 3.22 -0.44
CA PRO A 8 4.56 3.97 0.43
C PRO A 8 5.11 5.38 0.52
N GLY A 9 4.60 6.23 -0.36
CA GLY A 9 4.83 7.65 -0.33
C GLY A 9 3.71 8.31 0.45
N GLY A 10 3.91 8.60 1.74
CA GLY A 10 2.97 9.41 2.51
C GLY A 10 3.30 10.88 2.31
N LEU A 11 2.46 11.63 1.62
CA LEU A 11 2.45 13.09 1.68
C LEU A 11 1.59 13.52 2.88
N LEU A 12 2.22 14.13 3.88
CA LEU A 12 1.56 14.70 5.03
C LEU A 12 1.42 16.21 4.79
N GLY A 13 0.21 16.66 4.46
CA GLY A 13 -0.04 18.07 4.13
C GLY A 13 -1.20 18.63 4.92
N ARG A 14 -0.93 19.46 5.95
CA ARG A 14 -2.00 20.16 6.67
C ARG A 14 -2.58 21.27 5.80
N GLY A 15 -3.79 21.02 5.30
CA GLY A 15 -4.61 22.04 4.66
C GLY A 15 -6.05 21.96 5.14
N ARG A 16 -6.54 23.01 5.78
CA ARG A 16 -7.98 23.17 6.05
C ARG A 16 -8.66 23.64 4.77
N LEU A 17 -9.19 22.73 3.97
CA LEU A 17 -10.07 23.08 2.85
C LEU A 17 -11.44 23.50 3.40
N LEU A 18 -11.74 24.79 3.34
CA LEU A 18 -13.11 25.31 3.47
C LEU A 18 -13.81 25.15 2.11
N PRO A 19 -15.07 24.70 2.06
CA PRO A 19 -15.76 24.53 0.79
C PRO A 19 -16.18 25.89 0.21
N ALA A 20 -15.68 26.20 -0.99
CA ALA A 20 -16.13 27.31 -1.80
C ALA A 20 -17.56 27.06 -2.34
N ALA A 21 -18.34 28.13 -2.40
CA ALA A 21 -19.77 28.10 -2.61
C ALA A 21 -20.20 27.83 -4.07
N ARG A 22 -21.24 27.00 -4.19
CA ARG A 22 -22.37 26.95 -5.15
C ARG A 22 -22.25 27.71 -6.49
N ARG A 23 -22.60 27.00 -7.56
CA ARG A 23 -23.66 27.38 -8.55
C ARG A 23 -24.17 26.12 -9.27
N ALA A 24 -25.45 25.80 -9.13
CA ALA A 24 -26.16 24.83 -9.96
C ALA A 24 -27.59 25.35 -10.20
N GLY A 25 -28.02 25.28 -11.46
CA GLY A 25 -29.29 25.81 -11.98
C GLY A 25 -30.53 25.04 -11.50
N PRO A 26 -31.73 25.43 -11.99
CA PRO A 26 -32.99 25.13 -11.32
C PRO A 26 -33.56 23.79 -11.76
N TRP A 27 -33.81 22.89 -10.80
CA TRP A 27 -34.71 21.76 -10.98
C TRP A 27 -35.88 21.86 -9.99
N ARG A 28 -37.10 21.84 -10.53
CA ARG A 28 -38.38 21.87 -9.79
C ARG A 28 -38.81 20.44 -9.42
N GLY A 29 -39.17 20.24 -8.15
CA GLY A 29 -39.87 19.05 -7.63
C GLY A 29 -39.89 19.07 -6.10
N ARG A 30 -41.08 19.13 -5.48
CA ARG A 30 -41.29 19.29 -4.03
C ARG A 30 -41.13 17.98 -3.23
N PRO A 31 -40.92 18.04 -1.90
CA PRO A 31 -40.22 17.00 -1.15
C PRO A 31 -41.13 16.06 -0.34
N HIS A 32 -40.71 14.79 -0.19
CA HIS A 32 -41.09 13.98 0.97
C HIS A 32 -40.01 14.17 2.05
N ARG A 33 -40.39 14.72 3.21
CA ARG A 33 -39.49 14.93 4.36
C ARG A 33 -39.31 13.61 5.11
N LEU A 34 -38.09 13.07 5.08
CA LEU A 34 -37.58 12.23 6.16
C LEU A 34 -36.81 13.12 7.14
N PRO A 35 -36.90 12.91 8.47
CA PRO A 35 -36.14 13.68 9.44
C PRO A 35 -34.64 13.33 9.32
N SER A 36 -33.89 14.14 8.59
CA SER A 36 -32.44 14.02 8.46
C SER A 36 -31.76 14.58 9.69
N ARG A 37 -31.53 13.74 10.70
CA ARG A 37 -30.36 13.94 11.57
C ARG A 37 -29.12 13.90 10.65
N PRO A 38 -28.20 14.88 10.67
CA PRO A 38 -27.01 14.77 9.85
C PRO A 38 -26.21 13.55 10.35
N ALA A 39 -26.18 12.49 9.54
CA ALA A 39 -25.26 11.39 9.75
C ALA A 39 -23.86 12.00 9.81
N ARG A 40 -23.19 11.90 10.96
CA ARG A 40 -21.77 12.22 11.07
C ARG A 40 -21.06 11.30 10.07
N ARG A 41 -20.63 11.89 8.95
CA ARG A 41 -19.78 11.22 7.97
C ARG A 41 -18.48 10.88 8.70
N LEU A 42 -18.27 9.61 9.01
CA LEU A 42 -16.97 9.14 9.47
C LEU A 42 -15.95 9.48 8.36
N PRO A 43 -14.85 10.18 8.66
CA PRO A 43 -13.80 10.37 7.66
C PRO A 43 -13.21 9.00 7.29
N PRO A 44 -12.84 8.79 6.02
CA PRO A 44 -12.22 7.53 5.57
C PRO A 44 -10.83 7.27 6.16
N ASN A 45 -10.26 8.23 6.91
CA ASN A 45 -8.96 8.12 7.54
C ASN A 45 -9.11 7.97 9.08
N PRO A 46 -8.57 6.92 9.72
CA PRO A 46 -8.53 6.80 11.17
C PRO A 46 -7.71 7.94 11.82
N TRP A 47 -6.80 8.54 11.07
CA TRP A 47 -6.02 9.69 11.49
C TRP A 47 -6.77 10.98 11.19
N ARG A 48 -6.88 11.87 12.18
CA ARG A 48 -7.46 13.21 12.03
C ARG A 48 -6.50 14.19 11.35
N VAL A 49 -5.70 13.71 10.41
CA VAL A 49 -4.76 14.50 9.63
C VAL A 49 -4.95 14.23 8.13
N PRO A 50 -4.92 15.27 7.29
CA PRO A 50 -4.89 15.11 5.83
C PRO A 50 -3.58 14.44 5.40
N VAL A 51 -3.69 13.21 4.91
CA VAL A 51 -2.58 12.43 4.36
C VAL A 51 -2.99 11.91 3.00
N VAL A 52 -2.11 12.06 2.02
CA VAL A 52 -2.24 11.47 0.69
C VAL A 52 -1.20 10.37 0.57
N THR A 53 -1.63 9.16 0.23
CA THR A 53 -0.72 8.06 -0.05
C THR A 53 -0.75 7.77 -1.55
N ALA A 54 0.44 7.68 -2.15
CA ALA A 54 0.61 7.28 -3.54
C ALA A 54 1.44 6.00 -3.63
N TRP A 55 1.33 5.31 -4.75
CA TRP A 55 2.02 4.07 -5.04
C TRP A 55 2.49 4.02 -6.49
N ALA A 56 3.69 3.46 -6.69
CA ALA A 56 4.22 3.15 -8.00
C ALA A 56 4.64 1.68 -8.07
N GLY A 57 4.09 0.96 -9.04
CA GLY A 57 4.48 -0.42 -9.35
C GLY A 57 5.03 -0.56 -10.77
N GLY A 58 5.56 -1.73 -11.09
CA GLY A 58 5.99 -2.05 -12.46
C GLY A 58 7.16 -1.20 -12.97
N PRO A 59 7.27 -0.96 -14.29
CA PRO A 59 8.36 -0.17 -14.88
C PRO A 59 8.43 1.29 -14.41
N ARG A 60 7.29 1.86 -13.97
CA ARG A 60 7.26 3.22 -13.42
C ARG A 60 7.96 3.31 -12.07
N ALA A 61 7.90 2.26 -11.26
CA ALA A 61 8.65 2.19 -10.01
C ALA A 61 10.16 2.25 -10.27
N ASP A 62 10.66 1.56 -11.31
CA ASP A 62 12.08 1.58 -11.69
C ASP A 62 12.54 2.99 -12.02
N ALA A 63 11.76 3.72 -12.83
CA ALA A 63 12.10 5.08 -13.21
C ALA A 63 12.13 6.04 -12.00
N LEU A 64 11.22 5.87 -11.04
CA LEU A 64 11.19 6.67 -9.81
C LEU A 64 12.32 6.31 -8.87
N SER A 65 12.70 5.04 -8.82
CA SER A 65 13.84 4.54 -8.04
C SER A 65 15.16 5.22 -8.44
N GLU A 66 15.32 5.69 -9.68
CA GLU A 66 16.54 6.39 -10.12
C GLU A 66 16.58 7.88 -9.74
N LEU A 67 15.49 8.42 -9.19
CA LEU A 67 15.43 9.80 -8.74
C LEU A 67 15.96 9.93 -7.31
N ASP A 68 16.51 11.10 -7.01
CA ASP A 68 16.75 11.52 -5.63
C ASP A 68 15.43 11.98 -4.98
N GLU A 69 15.50 12.29 -3.69
CA GLU A 69 14.34 12.70 -2.91
C GLU A 69 13.63 13.94 -3.49
N ALA A 70 14.41 14.94 -3.93
CA ALA A 70 13.86 16.15 -4.55
C ALA A 70 13.11 15.82 -5.85
N GLY A 71 13.68 14.97 -6.71
CA GLY A 71 13.05 14.52 -7.93
C GLY A 71 11.77 13.70 -7.69
N LEU A 72 11.74 12.88 -6.63
CA LEU A 72 10.55 12.14 -6.22
C LEU A 72 9.42 13.07 -5.78
N VAL A 73 9.73 14.07 -4.95
CA VAL A 73 8.76 15.07 -4.48
C VAL A 73 8.23 15.91 -5.63
N ASP A 74 9.10 16.36 -6.54
CA ASP A 74 8.74 17.09 -7.75
C ASP A 74 7.72 16.30 -8.58
N ARG A 75 7.98 15.01 -8.80
CA ARG A 75 7.06 14.13 -9.56
C ARG A 75 5.75 13.85 -8.84
N ALA A 76 5.78 13.72 -7.52
CA ALA A 76 4.58 13.54 -6.73
C ALA A 76 3.69 14.79 -6.78
N LEU A 77 4.27 15.98 -6.61
CA LEU A 77 3.60 17.27 -6.71
C LEU A 77 2.94 17.48 -8.07
N ASP A 78 3.69 17.22 -9.14
CA ASP A 78 3.20 17.30 -10.52
C ASP A 78 2.01 16.35 -10.77
N SER A 79 2.10 15.12 -10.26
CA SER A 79 1.02 14.14 -10.40
C SER A 79 -0.21 14.56 -9.60
N LEU A 80 -0.01 15.10 -8.39
CA LEU A 80 -1.08 15.54 -7.51
C LEU A 80 -1.79 16.79 -8.03
N ALA A 81 -1.03 17.76 -8.55
CA ALA A 81 -1.56 18.97 -9.18
C ALA A 81 -2.52 18.64 -10.32
N ARG A 82 -2.09 17.73 -11.21
CA ARG A 82 -2.91 17.26 -12.33
C ARG A 82 -4.14 16.46 -11.86
N ALA A 83 -3.98 15.60 -10.85
CA ALA A 83 -5.06 14.74 -10.38
C ALA A 83 -6.16 15.52 -9.64
N LEU A 84 -5.80 16.58 -8.93
CA LEU A 84 -6.73 17.39 -8.15
C LEU A 84 -7.19 18.67 -8.86
N ASP A 85 -6.62 18.98 -10.02
CA ASP A 85 -6.82 20.26 -10.72
C ASP A 85 -6.51 21.47 -9.81
N VAL A 86 -5.38 21.39 -9.11
CA VAL A 86 -4.90 22.42 -8.18
C VAL A 86 -3.54 22.92 -8.65
N PRO A 87 -3.30 24.25 -8.69
CA PRO A 87 -2.00 24.79 -9.05
C PRO A 87 -0.89 24.27 -8.12
N ARG A 88 0.23 23.87 -8.71
CA ARG A 88 1.38 23.33 -7.97
C ARG A 88 1.87 24.24 -6.83
N PRO A 89 2.01 25.57 -6.98
CA PRO A 89 2.41 26.44 -5.86
C PRO A 89 1.48 26.32 -4.65
N ARG A 90 0.18 26.10 -4.90
CA ARG A 90 -0.78 25.89 -3.82
C ARG A 90 -0.57 24.58 -3.08
N LEU A 91 -0.13 23.52 -3.77
CA LEU A 91 0.21 22.25 -3.12
C LEU A 91 1.49 22.38 -2.29
N GLU A 92 2.50 23.08 -2.81
CA GLU A 92 3.76 23.33 -2.12
C GLU A 92 3.54 24.07 -0.78
N GLU A 93 2.61 25.03 -0.74
CA GLU A 93 2.21 25.72 0.51
C GLU A 93 1.50 24.81 1.53
N LEU A 94 0.89 23.70 1.08
CA LEU A 94 0.05 22.83 1.92
C LEU A 94 0.79 21.60 2.43
N ILE A 95 1.91 21.24 1.83
CA ILE A 95 2.70 20.06 2.21
C ILE A 95 3.64 20.42 3.34
N GLU A 96 3.51 19.71 4.46
CA GLU A 96 4.37 19.92 5.63
C GLU A 96 5.52 18.92 5.66
N SER A 97 5.28 17.70 5.20
CA SER A 97 6.31 16.67 5.11
C SER A 97 5.92 15.60 4.11
N TRP A 98 6.92 14.85 3.69
CA TRP A 98 6.78 13.68 2.84
C TRP A 98 7.66 12.57 3.39
N GLN A 99 7.29 11.34 3.05
CA GLN A 99 8.08 10.14 3.27
C GLN A 99 7.93 9.26 2.04
N PHE A 100 8.97 8.51 1.70
CA PHE A 100 8.93 7.49 0.66
C PHE A 100 9.78 6.29 1.10
N HIS A 101 9.47 5.11 0.58
CA HIS A 101 10.26 3.91 0.86
C HIS A 101 10.45 3.08 -0.39
N ASP A 102 11.70 2.91 -0.84
CA ASP A 102 12.04 2.01 -1.93
C ASP A 102 12.28 0.58 -1.39
N TRP A 103 11.23 -0.24 -1.41
CA TRP A 103 11.30 -1.63 -0.97
C TRP A 103 12.32 -2.48 -1.73
N ARG A 104 12.68 -2.11 -2.97
CA ARG A 104 13.64 -2.87 -3.77
C ARG A 104 15.07 -2.64 -3.30
N ARG A 105 15.38 -1.40 -2.90
CA ARG A 105 16.69 -1.03 -2.38
C ARG A 105 16.87 -1.30 -0.89
N ASP A 106 15.78 -1.55 -0.17
CA ASP A 106 15.83 -2.01 1.21
C ASP A 106 16.53 -3.39 1.30
N PRO A 107 17.69 -3.50 1.99
CA PRO A 107 18.48 -4.73 2.04
C PRO A 107 17.76 -5.88 2.78
N PHE A 108 16.78 -5.57 3.63
CA PHE A 108 16.03 -6.57 4.39
C PHE A 108 14.80 -7.09 3.63
N SER A 109 14.26 -6.29 2.71
CA SER A 109 13.05 -6.62 1.95
C SER A 109 13.37 -7.08 0.52
N ARG A 110 14.24 -6.32 -0.17
CA ARG A 110 14.67 -6.53 -1.57
C ARG A 110 13.51 -6.56 -2.58
N GLY A 111 12.35 -6.07 -2.21
CA GLY A 111 11.06 -6.13 -2.89
C GLY A 111 9.95 -6.08 -1.84
N ALA A 112 8.71 -5.71 -2.19
CA ALA A 112 7.69 -5.56 -1.14
C ALA A 112 6.81 -6.80 -0.90
N TYR A 113 6.43 -7.56 -1.94
CA TYR A 113 5.72 -8.83 -1.76
C TYR A 113 5.96 -9.77 -2.95
N SER A 114 5.67 -11.06 -2.80
CA SER A 114 5.83 -12.05 -3.86
C SER A 114 4.64 -12.08 -4.83
N TYR A 115 4.89 -12.61 -6.03
CA TYR A 115 3.86 -12.90 -7.02
C TYR A 115 4.28 -14.14 -7.83
N VAL A 116 3.31 -14.83 -8.43
CA VAL A 116 3.58 -15.97 -9.31
C VAL A 116 3.90 -15.44 -10.69
N GLY A 117 5.16 -15.61 -11.11
CA GLY A 117 5.54 -15.44 -12.51
C GLY A 117 4.89 -16.48 -13.41
N VAL A 118 4.87 -16.23 -14.72
CA VAL A 118 4.35 -17.18 -15.71
C VAL A 118 5.08 -18.53 -15.55
N GLY A 119 4.32 -19.61 -15.40
CA GLY A 119 4.87 -20.96 -15.15
C GLY A 119 5.33 -21.23 -13.70
N GLY A 120 5.21 -20.26 -12.79
CA GLY A 120 5.77 -20.32 -11.44
C GLY A 120 4.87 -20.93 -10.35
N LEU A 121 3.71 -21.48 -10.68
CA LEU A 121 2.75 -22.02 -9.69
C LEU A 121 3.38 -23.01 -8.68
N PRO A 122 4.29 -23.93 -9.09
CA PRO A 122 4.91 -24.87 -8.14
C PRO A 122 5.91 -24.23 -7.16
N ALA A 123 6.39 -23.00 -7.43
CA ALA A 123 7.51 -22.40 -6.71
C ALA A 123 7.22 -22.18 -5.22
N GLN A 124 6.00 -21.79 -4.88
CA GLN A 124 5.60 -21.51 -3.50
C GLN A 124 5.61 -22.78 -2.63
N ARG A 125 5.04 -23.87 -3.16
CA ARG A 125 5.08 -25.19 -2.51
C ARG A 125 6.50 -25.70 -2.40
N ALA A 126 7.31 -25.45 -3.43
CA ALA A 126 8.72 -25.83 -3.40
C ALA A 126 9.48 -25.09 -2.29
N LEU A 127 9.24 -23.78 -2.13
CA LEU A 127 9.85 -22.92 -1.10
C LEU A 127 9.40 -23.30 0.31
N ALA A 128 8.16 -23.75 0.48
CA ALA A 128 7.62 -24.17 1.78
C ALA A 128 8.15 -25.52 2.30
N ARG A 129 8.90 -26.27 1.48
CA ARG A 129 9.41 -27.60 1.87
C ARG A 129 10.54 -27.50 2.90
N PRO A 130 10.45 -28.20 4.05
CA PRO A 130 11.55 -28.28 5.00
C PRO A 130 12.79 -28.94 4.38
N CYS A 131 13.98 -28.50 4.78
CA CYS A 131 15.25 -29.12 4.39
C CYS A 131 15.78 -30.01 5.51
N ALA A 132 16.04 -31.28 5.18
CA ALA A 132 16.63 -32.29 6.07
C ALA A 132 15.95 -32.43 7.45
N GLY A 133 14.69 -32.03 7.58
CA GLY A 133 13.98 -31.99 8.87
C GLY A 133 14.68 -31.13 9.92
N THR A 134 15.46 -30.12 9.51
CA THR A 134 16.21 -29.22 10.40
C THR A 134 15.93 -27.76 10.09
N LEU A 135 15.78 -27.39 8.82
CA LEU A 135 15.36 -26.06 8.40
C LEU A 135 13.91 -26.06 7.92
N PHE A 136 13.13 -25.12 8.42
CA PHE A 136 11.72 -24.94 8.10
C PHE A 136 11.50 -23.51 7.61
N PHE A 137 10.65 -23.34 6.61
CA PHE A 137 10.44 -22.05 5.95
C PHE A 137 9.01 -21.54 6.15
N ALA A 138 8.91 -20.25 6.45
CA ALA A 138 7.66 -19.51 6.59
C ALA A 138 7.80 -18.13 5.92
N GLY A 139 6.67 -17.44 5.78
CA GLY A 139 6.58 -16.13 5.13
C GLY A 139 5.56 -16.16 3.99
N GLU A 140 5.12 -14.98 3.56
CA GLU A 140 4.06 -14.81 2.57
C GLU A 140 4.32 -15.58 1.26
N ALA A 141 5.58 -15.67 0.83
CA ALA A 141 5.96 -16.38 -0.39
C ALA A 141 5.85 -17.92 -0.31
N THR A 142 5.54 -18.44 0.87
CA THR A 142 5.42 -19.88 1.14
C THR A 142 3.97 -20.33 1.33
N GLU A 143 2.98 -19.44 1.13
CA GLU A 143 1.56 -19.73 1.29
C GLU A 143 0.80 -19.61 -0.05
N PRO A 144 0.48 -20.74 -0.71
CA PRO A 144 -0.15 -20.74 -2.04
C PRO A 144 -1.48 -20.00 -2.16
N GLU A 145 -2.29 -19.98 -1.08
CA GLU A 145 -3.66 -19.44 -1.13
C GLU A 145 -3.72 -17.94 -0.83
N GLU A 146 -2.82 -17.44 0.00
CA GLU A 146 -2.83 -16.07 0.54
C GLU A 146 -1.48 -15.36 0.32
N MET A 147 -0.85 -15.63 -0.82
CA MET A 147 0.45 -15.08 -1.22
C MET A 147 0.43 -13.54 -1.24
N GLY A 148 1.53 -12.91 -0.82
CA GLY A 148 1.68 -11.46 -0.81
C GLY A 148 0.90 -10.75 0.29
N THR A 149 0.33 -11.50 1.24
CA THR A 149 -0.48 -10.94 2.33
C THR A 149 0.11 -11.21 3.71
N VAL A 150 -0.29 -10.37 4.67
CA VAL A 150 0.00 -10.58 6.10
C VAL A 150 -0.67 -11.87 6.60
N ALA A 151 -1.88 -12.18 6.14
CA ALA A 151 -2.60 -13.39 6.52
C ALA A 151 -1.82 -14.65 6.11
N GLY A 152 -1.29 -14.69 4.88
CA GLY A 152 -0.44 -15.79 4.41
C GLY A 152 0.87 -15.93 5.17
N ALA A 153 1.49 -14.82 5.58
CA ALA A 153 2.67 -14.85 6.44
C ALA A 153 2.38 -15.46 7.82
N ILE A 154 1.25 -15.10 8.44
CA ILE A 154 0.81 -15.66 9.73
C ILE A 154 0.48 -17.15 9.59
N ALA A 155 -0.30 -17.52 8.58
CA ALA A 155 -0.72 -18.90 8.34
C ALA A 155 0.49 -19.81 8.08
N SER A 156 1.44 -19.38 7.25
CA SER A 156 2.68 -20.11 7.00
C SER A 156 3.57 -20.22 8.23
N GLY A 157 3.63 -19.19 9.09
CA GLY A 157 4.32 -19.23 10.37
C GLY A 157 3.76 -20.31 11.31
N GLN A 158 2.44 -20.37 11.45
CA GLN A 158 1.77 -21.41 12.25
C GLN A 158 2.02 -22.82 11.68
N ARG A 159 2.01 -22.95 10.34
CA ARG A 159 2.33 -24.21 9.65
C ARG A 159 3.76 -24.66 9.95
N ALA A 160 4.75 -23.78 9.80
CA ALA A 160 6.16 -24.09 10.09
C ALA A 160 6.37 -24.46 11.56
N ALA A 161 5.71 -23.76 12.49
CA ALA A 161 5.76 -24.11 13.91
C ALA A 161 5.25 -25.53 14.19
N ARG A 162 4.14 -25.95 13.57
CA ARG A 162 3.64 -27.33 13.67
C ARG A 162 4.62 -28.35 13.10
N GLN A 163 5.30 -28.04 11.99
CA GLN A 163 6.33 -28.91 11.41
C GLN A 163 7.53 -29.10 12.37
N VAL A 164 7.97 -28.02 13.02
CA VAL A 164 9.03 -28.08 14.04
C VAL A 164 8.59 -28.93 15.23
N GLN A 165 7.39 -28.71 15.76
CA GLN A 165 6.85 -29.50 16.88
C GLN A 165 6.79 -30.98 16.56
N ALA A 166 6.25 -31.35 15.39
CA ALA A 166 6.19 -32.74 14.94
C ALA A 166 7.59 -33.36 14.80
N ARG A 167 8.57 -32.60 14.31
CA ARG A 167 9.95 -33.09 14.19
C ARG A 167 10.59 -33.35 15.54
N LEU A 168 10.35 -32.48 16.52
CA LEU A 168 10.88 -32.60 17.88
C LEU A 168 10.22 -33.73 18.66
N ALA A 169 8.93 -33.99 18.44
CA ALA A 169 8.22 -35.11 19.06
C ALA A 169 8.69 -36.48 18.53
N ASN A 170 9.19 -36.54 17.29
CA ASN A 170 9.73 -37.75 16.66
C ASN A 170 11.25 -37.86 16.81
N ARG A 171 11.82 -37.37 17.92
CA ARG A 171 13.22 -37.59 18.31
C ARG A 171 13.27 -38.54 19.49
#